data_AF-A0A8J2XQ15-F1
#
_entry.id   AF-A0A8J2XQ15-F1
#
_cell.length_a   1.000
_cell.length_b   1.000
_cell.length_c   1.000
_cell.angle_alpha   90.00
_cell.angle_beta   90.00
_cell.angle_gamma   90.00
#
_symmetry.space_group_name_H-M   'P 1'
#
loop_
_entity.id
_entity.type
_entity.pdbx_description
1 polymer ?
#
loop_
_entity_poly.entity_id
_entity_poly.type
_entity_poly.pdbx_seq_one_letter_code
_entity_poly.pdbx_strand_id
1 'polypeptide(L)'
;MNQKQPTRNQSRRDFVKNSAVIAGGMLASPLLSRANFFSASDNVITVALIGCGGRGTAAAVQALSTKQNVRLVAMADAFRDRLDKSHENILNELKDKKDRVQVKEENKFVGFDAYKKAIALAEVVILATPPGFRPIHFEEAVEGGKHIFMEKPVATDPAGVQRVLAAAEKAKAKKLNVVVGLQRRYQSSYRELMKRVHDGAIGDIVSAQAWWNNDGVWVHPRQPGWTEMEYQMRNWYYFVWLCGDHITEQHIHNLDVINWAVGGYPVKAQGMGGREVRIGKDYGQIFDHHYVEFQYGDGSILNSQCRHQKGTMKKVDELLVGTKGKVYCGQASITDLKGNVVYQFDKSQDNKPYQNEHDELFDAIARGEYKFQDAENGAKSTMTSILGRMATYSGQPIEWDKAINSGINIMPANYDFNAAPPVMPDVAGNYPVAIPGTTRFF
;
A
#
# COMPACT_ATOMS: atom_id res chain seq x y z
N MET A 1 -58.69 37.79 -62.14
CA MET A 1 -57.75 38.74 -61.50
C MET A 1 -57.51 38.20 -60.08
N ASN A 2 -56.31 37.70 -59.74
CA ASN A 2 -55.15 38.43 -59.21
C ASN A 2 -55.47 39.21 -57.91
N GLN A 3 -54.81 39.06 -56.75
CA GLN A 3 -53.53 38.38 -56.40
C GLN A 3 -53.43 37.90 -54.92
N LYS A 4 -52.69 36.78 -54.73
CA LYS A 4 -51.79 36.29 -53.65
C LYS A 4 -51.84 36.72 -52.15
N GLN A 5 -51.48 35.74 -51.30
CA GLN A 5 -51.27 35.76 -49.83
C GLN A 5 -49.93 36.41 -49.38
N PRO A 6 -49.67 36.46 -48.04
CA PRO A 6 -48.58 35.62 -47.49
C PRO A 6 -48.88 34.85 -46.18
N THR A 7 -47.95 33.97 -45.80
CA THR A 7 -47.91 33.21 -44.51
C THR A 7 -46.78 33.77 -43.61
N ARG A 8 -46.36 33.28 -42.42
CA ARG A 8 -46.44 32.04 -41.60
C ARG A 8 -46.02 32.48 -40.15
N ASN A 9 -46.18 31.80 -39.01
CA ASN A 9 -46.83 30.56 -38.55
C ASN A 9 -47.09 30.69 -37.01
N GLN A 10 -47.67 29.68 -36.33
CA GLN A 10 -47.72 29.59 -34.84
C GLN A 10 -47.20 28.23 -34.34
N SER A 11 -46.58 28.20 -33.16
CA SER A 11 -46.25 26.96 -32.43
C SER A 11 -47.46 26.44 -31.65
N ARG A 12 -47.71 25.12 -31.68
CA ARG A 12 -48.76 24.47 -30.86
C ARG A 12 -48.16 23.36 -29.99
N ARG A 13 -48.77 23.22 -28.82
CA ARG A 13 -48.41 22.32 -27.71
C ARG A 13 -49.08 20.94 -27.84
N ASP A 14 -48.55 20.01 -27.06
CA ASP A 14 -49.17 18.79 -26.49
C ASP A 14 -49.74 17.71 -27.43
N PHE A 15 -49.23 16.47 -27.29
CA PHE A 15 -50.03 15.36 -26.75
C PHE A 15 -49.15 14.17 -26.31
N VAL A 16 -49.66 13.36 -25.38
CA VAL A 16 -48.98 12.17 -24.81
C VAL A 16 -49.79 10.91 -25.15
N LYS A 17 -49.14 9.83 -25.61
CA LYS A 17 -49.31 8.42 -25.15
C LYS A 17 -48.73 7.37 -26.13
N ASN A 18 -48.25 6.28 -25.53
CA ASN A 18 -47.55 5.14 -26.14
C ASN A 18 -48.34 4.39 -27.24
N SER A 19 -47.63 3.90 -28.27
CA SER A 19 -47.68 2.48 -28.70
C SER A 19 -46.65 2.13 -29.80
N ALA A 20 -45.72 1.23 -29.44
CA ALA A 20 -45.07 0.13 -30.17
C ALA A 20 -44.92 0.04 -31.73
N VAL A 21 -43.83 -0.67 -32.12
CA VAL A 21 -43.59 -1.49 -33.34
C VAL A 21 -42.86 -0.86 -34.56
N ILE A 22 -41.55 -1.18 -34.64
CA ILE A 22 -40.73 -1.62 -35.79
C ILE A 22 -40.75 -0.82 -37.12
N ALA A 23 -39.59 -0.24 -37.50
CA ALA A 23 -38.78 -0.62 -38.69
C ALA A 23 -37.62 0.38 -38.96
N GLY A 24 -36.37 -0.10 -39.05
CA GLY A 24 -35.23 0.67 -39.59
C GLY A 24 -33.92 0.62 -38.78
N GLY A 25 -33.01 -0.33 -39.08
CA GLY A 25 -31.58 -0.24 -38.70
C GLY A 25 -30.83 0.69 -39.67
N MET A 26 -29.54 1.05 -39.51
CA MET A 26 -28.48 0.69 -38.55
C MET A 26 -27.80 2.03 -38.15
N LEU A 27 -27.05 2.22 -37.05
CA LEU A 27 -25.92 1.44 -36.53
C LEU A 27 -25.81 1.62 -35.01
N ALA A 28 -26.00 0.55 -34.24
CA ALA A 28 -25.53 0.51 -32.86
C ALA A 28 -24.01 0.27 -32.89
N SER A 29 -23.21 1.30 -32.61
CA SER A 29 -21.75 1.17 -32.56
C SER A 29 -21.33 0.31 -31.35
N PRO A 30 -20.45 -0.70 -31.53
CA PRO A 30 -20.03 -1.59 -30.45
C PRO A 30 -19.01 -0.90 -29.53
N LEU A 31 -19.49 -0.06 -28.61
CA LEU A 31 -18.66 0.60 -27.58
C LEU A 31 -18.57 -0.17 -26.25
N LEU A 32 -18.96 -1.45 -26.25
CA LEU A 32 -18.74 -2.39 -25.14
C LEU A 32 -17.56 -3.38 -25.37
N SER A 33 -16.87 -3.30 -26.53
CA SER A 33 -15.75 -4.20 -26.87
C SER A 33 -14.35 -3.58 -26.68
N ARG A 34 -14.18 -2.74 -25.64
CA ARG A 34 -12.87 -2.32 -25.12
C ARG A 34 -12.66 -2.68 -23.64
N ALA A 35 -13.58 -3.42 -23.03
CA ALA A 35 -13.30 -4.15 -21.81
C ALA A 35 -12.52 -5.43 -22.16
N ASN A 36 -11.40 -5.65 -21.47
CA ASN A 36 -10.53 -6.83 -21.59
C ASN A 36 -9.93 -7.07 -22.99
N PHE A 37 -8.83 -6.37 -23.29
CA PHE A 37 -7.89 -6.76 -24.35
C PHE A 37 -7.08 -8.02 -23.95
N PHE A 38 -7.77 -9.14 -23.69
CA PHE A 38 -7.12 -10.44 -23.70
C PHE A 38 -6.67 -10.74 -25.13
N SER A 39 -5.39 -10.50 -25.41
CA SER A 39 -4.72 -10.86 -26.66
C SER A 39 -4.61 -12.39 -26.75
N ALA A 40 -5.69 -13.05 -27.18
CA ALA A 40 -5.80 -14.51 -27.24
C ALA A 40 -4.86 -15.20 -28.26
N SER A 41 -3.92 -14.48 -28.86
CA SER A 41 -2.87 -15.00 -29.77
C SER A 41 -1.49 -15.12 -29.14
N ASP A 42 -1.34 -14.77 -27.85
CA ASP A 42 -0.18 -15.08 -27.00
C ASP A 42 -0.59 -14.66 -25.58
N ASN A 43 -0.63 -15.58 -24.59
CA ASN A 43 -1.13 -15.33 -23.22
C ASN A 43 -0.19 -14.42 -22.39
N VAL A 44 0.02 -13.19 -22.84
CA VAL A 44 0.92 -12.19 -22.26
C VAL A 44 0.15 -11.34 -21.27
N ILE A 45 0.68 -11.22 -20.04
CA ILE A 45 0.16 -10.30 -19.03
C ILE A 45 1.07 -9.07 -19.00
N THR A 46 0.53 -7.91 -19.36
CA THR A 46 1.28 -6.65 -19.40
C THR A 46 1.31 -5.95 -18.03
N VAL A 47 2.50 -5.46 -17.66
CA VAL A 47 2.77 -4.84 -16.36
C VAL A 47 3.33 -3.42 -16.52
N ALA A 48 2.88 -2.51 -15.66
CA ALA A 48 3.52 -1.21 -15.44
C ALA A 48 4.10 -1.09 -14.02
N LEU A 49 5.31 -0.54 -13.90
CA LEU A 49 5.92 -0.23 -12.60
C LEU A 49 5.76 1.27 -12.29
N ILE A 50 5.14 1.58 -11.14
CA ILE A 50 4.97 2.94 -10.63
C ILE A 50 5.76 3.06 -9.32
N GLY A 51 6.89 3.76 -9.36
CA GLY A 51 7.86 3.88 -8.27
C GLY A 51 9.08 2.98 -8.51
N CYS A 52 10.11 3.55 -9.13
CA CYS A 52 11.36 2.90 -9.54
C CYS A 52 12.42 2.94 -8.41
N GLY A 53 11.98 2.79 -7.16
CA GLY A 53 12.85 2.56 -6.01
C GLY A 53 13.21 1.08 -5.86
N GLY A 54 14.22 0.75 -5.04
CA GLY A 54 14.73 -0.62 -4.92
C GLY A 54 13.68 -1.69 -4.59
N ARG A 55 12.62 -1.36 -3.84
CA ARG A 55 11.51 -2.29 -3.59
C ARG A 55 10.62 -2.47 -4.83
N GLY A 56 10.37 -1.41 -5.59
CA GLY A 56 9.66 -1.48 -6.89
C GLY A 56 10.44 -2.25 -7.95
N THR A 57 11.77 -2.06 -8.01
CA THR A 57 12.68 -2.89 -8.80
C THR A 57 12.53 -4.36 -8.44
N ALA A 58 12.54 -4.71 -7.14
CA ALA A 58 12.39 -6.09 -6.67
C ALA A 58 11.00 -6.68 -7.00
N ALA A 59 9.91 -5.93 -6.79
CA ALA A 59 8.54 -6.35 -7.12
C ALA A 59 8.35 -6.57 -8.63
N ALA A 60 8.95 -5.73 -9.47
CA ALA A 60 8.96 -5.93 -10.92
C ALA A 60 9.74 -7.21 -11.31
N VAL A 61 10.92 -7.44 -10.72
CA VAL A 61 11.66 -8.71 -10.93
C VAL A 61 10.84 -9.91 -10.47
N GLN A 62 10.13 -9.83 -9.34
CA GLN A 62 9.28 -10.90 -8.81
C GLN A 62 8.12 -11.22 -9.76
N ALA A 63 7.39 -10.21 -10.24
CA ALA A 63 6.35 -10.35 -11.27
C ALA A 63 6.87 -10.99 -12.56
N LEU A 64 8.02 -10.54 -13.06
CA LEU A 64 8.65 -11.02 -14.29
C LEU A 64 9.33 -12.40 -14.11
N SER A 65 9.56 -12.84 -12.87
CA SER A 65 10.13 -14.15 -12.55
C SER A 65 9.08 -15.27 -12.45
N THR A 66 7.79 -14.93 -12.31
CA THR A 66 6.68 -15.89 -12.24
C THR A 66 6.66 -16.85 -13.44
N LYS A 67 6.01 -18.02 -13.26
CA LYS A 67 5.83 -19.01 -14.34
C LYS A 67 5.03 -18.49 -15.55
N GLN A 68 4.26 -17.42 -15.37
CA GLN A 68 3.41 -16.84 -16.41
C GLN A 68 4.22 -16.01 -17.41
N ASN A 69 3.66 -15.72 -18.58
CA ASN A 69 4.27 -14.88 -19.61
C ASN A 69 4.01 -13.40 -19.30
N VAL A 70 4.69 -12.89 -18.29
CA VAL A 70 4.57 -11.52 -17.81
C VAL A 70 5.57 -10.62 -18.53
N ARG A 71 5.13 -9.43 -19.00
CA ARG A 71 6.00 -8.45 -19.68
C ARG A 71 5.85 -7.05 -19.08
N LEU A 72 6.97 -6.40 -18.75
CA LEU A 72 6.99 -5.01 -18.28
C LEU A 72 7.01 -4.08 -19.49
N VAL A 73 5.97 -3.27 -19.66
CA VAL A 73 5.74 -2.44 -20.86
C VAL A 73 5.86 -0.93 -20.61
N ALA A 74 5.74 -0.50 -19.36
CA ALA A 74 5.83 0.90 -18.97
C ALA A 74 6.43 1.09 -17.57
N MET A 75 7.09 2.23 -17.35
CA MET A 75 7.66 2.63 -16.06
C MET A 75 7.35 4.10 -15.76
N ALA A 76 7.09 4.41 -14.49
CA ALA A 76 6.88 5.76 -14.00
C ALA A 76 7.64 6.01 -12.69
N ASP A 77 8.31 7.16 -12.61
CA ASP A 77 8.89 7.71 -11.39
C ASP A 77 8.83 9.24 -11.41
N ALA A 78 8.96 9.90 -10.27
CA ALA A 78 9.16 11.35 -10.24
C ALA A 78 10.55 11.74 -10.78
N PHE A 79 11.53 10.83 -10.70
CA PHE A 79 12.94 11.07 -10.98
C PHE A 79 13.49 10.16 -12.08
N ARG A 80 14.06 10.76 -13.13
CA ARG A 80 14.64 10.00 -14.25
C ARG A 80 15.80 9.11 -13.82
N ASP A 81 16.65 9.57 -12.91
CA ASP A 81 17.79 8.82 -12.37
C ASP A 81 17.36 7.53 -11.65
N ARG A 82 16.17 7.53 -11.03
CA ARG A 82 15.59 6.35 -10.37
C ARG A 82 15.02 5.37 -11.40
N LEU A 83 14.33 5.91 -12.40
CA LEU A 83 13.71 5.12 -13.48
C LEU A 83 14.76 4.33 -14.26
N ASP A 84 15.80 4.98 -14.81
CA ASP A 84 16.81 4.30 -15.62
C ASP A 84 17.61 3.27 -14.79
N LYS A 85 17.99 3.61 -13.56
CA LYS A 85 18.69 2.68 -12.66
C LYS A 85 17.84 1.46 -12.32
N SER A 86 16.53 1.62 -12.12
CA SER A 86 15.63 0.49 -11.91
C SER A 86 15.51 -0.37 -13.17
N HIS A 87 15.44 0.24 -14.36
CA HIS A 87 15.35 -0.48 -15.63
C HIS A 87 16.61 -1.34 -15.89
N GLU A 88 17.79 -0.77 -15.67
CA GLU A 88 19.07 -1.47 -15.74
C GLU A 88 19.14 -2.64 -14.74
N ASN A 89 18.77 -2.41 -13.48
CA ASN A 89 18.77 -3.45 -12.45
C ASN A 89 17.81 -4.61 -12.79
N ILE A 90 16.59 -4.32 -13.30
CA ILE A 90 15.63 -5.35 -13.70
C ILE A 90 16.22 -6.22 -14.83
N LEU A 91 16.86 -5.60 -15.83
CA LEU A 91 17.55 -6.33 -16.91
C LEU A 91 18.70 -7.19 -16.37
N ASN A 92 19.47 -6.70 -15.40
CA ASN A 92 20.59 -7.44 -14.83
C ASN A 92 20.15 -8.65 -13.99
N GLU A 93 19.11 -8.50 -13.16
CA GLU A 93 18.55 -9.58 -12.33
C GLU A 93 17.88 -10.68 -13.16
N LEU A 94 17.18 -10.33 -14.24
CA LEU A 94 16.42 -11.30 -15.05
C LEU A 94 17.26 -12.18 -15.99
N LYS A 95 18.57 -11.89 -16.15
CA LYS A 95 19.55 -12.72 -16.88
C LYS A 95 19.12 -13.22 -18.27
N ASP A 96 18.49 -14.40 -18.33
CA ASP A 96 17.99 -15.11 -19.51
C ASP A 96 16.60 -14.63 -19.97
N LYS A 97 15.82 -13.99 -19.08
CA LYS A 97 14.44 -13.51 -19.32
C LYS A 97 14.35 -12.01 -19.66
N LYS A 98 15.40 -11.42 -20.24
CA LYS A 98 15.43 -9.97 -20.58
C LYS A 98 14.40 -9.57 -21.63
N ASP A 99 13.95 -10.50 -22.46
CA ASP A 99 12.86 -10.35 -23.44
C ASP A 99 11.51 -9.96 -22.80
N ARG A 100 11.33 -10.26 -21.51
CA ARG A 100 10.18 -9.82 -20.69
C ARG A 100 10.20 -8.33 -20.34
N VAL A 101 11.30 -7.62 -20.60
CA VAL A 101 11.40 -6.16 -20.40
C VAL A 101 11.23 -5.46 -21.74
N GLN A 102 10.03 -4.94 -21.99
CA GLN A 102 9.62 -4.30 -23.24
C GLN A 102 9.28 -2.81 -23.05
N VAL A 103 10.00 -2.16 -22.12
CA VAL A 103 9.84 -0.74 -21.82
C VAL A 103 10.59 0.10 -22.85
N LYS A 104 9.86 0.57 -23.86
CA LYS A 104 10.40 1.54 -24.82
C LYS A 104 10.71 2.88 -24.15
N GLU A 105 11.55 3.67 -24.79
CA GLU A 105 11.93 5.00 -24.30
C GLU A 105 10.72 5.94 -24.18
N GLU A 106 9.74 5.88 -25.10
CA GLU A 106 8.49 6.65 -24.98
C GLU A 106 7.58 6.20 -23.82
N ASN A 107 7.82 5.01 -23.24
CA ASN A 107 7.06 4.45 -22.13
C ASN A 107 7.76 4.62 -20.76
N LYS A 108 8.84 5.43 -20.70
CA LYS A 108 9.55 5.81 -19.47
C LYS A 108 9.08 7.19 -19.01
N PHE A 109 8.00 7.25 -18.26
CA PHE A 109 7.36 8.49 -17.86
C PHE A 109 8.01 9.09 -16.60
N VAL A 110 8.22 10.41 -16.61
CA VAL A 110 8.84 11.15 -15.48
C VAL A 110 7.94 12.28 -15.00
N GLY A 111 7.89 12.48 -13.69
CA GLY A 111 7.15 13.56 -13.01
C GLY A 111 5.90 13.07 -12.26
N PHE A 112 5.22 13.98 -11.57
CA PHE A 112 4.12 13.62 -10.67
C PHE A 112 2.92 12.95 -11.35
N ASP A 113 2.56 13.31 -12.59
CA ASP A 113 1.49 12.67 -13.36
C ASP A 113 1.95 11.45 -14.19
N ALA A 114 3.21 11.02 -14.07
CA ALA A 114 3.77 9.91 -14.84
C ALA A 114 3.01 8.58 -14.64
N TYR A 115 2.48 8.35 -13.43
CA TYR A 115 1.75 7.14 -13.10
C TYR A 115 0.54 6.92 -14.02
N LYS A 116 -0.25 7.97 -14.31
CA LYS A 116 -1.44 7.89 -15.18
C LYS A 116 -1.10 7.31 -16.55
N LYS A 117 0.00 7.80 -17.13
CA LYS A 117 0.50 7.36 -18.44
C LYS A 117 0.97 5.89 -18.41
N ALA A 118 1.68 5.48 -17.36
CA ALA A 118 2.13 4.09 -17.20
C ALA A 118 0.96 3.12 -16.94
N ILE A 119 0.05 3.47 -16.02
CA ILE A 119 -1.14 2.69 -15.68
C ILE A 119 -2.00 2.41 -16.91
N ALA A 120 -2.19 3.41 -17.78
CA ALA A 120 -3.01 3.27 -18.99
C ALA A 120 -2.53 2.12 -19.92
N LEU A 121 -1.21 1.86 -19.98
CA LEU A 121 -0.57 0.95 -20.94
C LEU A 121 -0.48 -0.53 -20.52
N ALA A 122 -0.88 -0.88 -19.30
CA ALA A 122 -0.76 -2.24 -18.77
C ALA A 122 -2.09 -2.82 -18.29
N GLU A 123 -2.16 -4.13 -18.05
CA GLU A 123 -3.29 -4.82 -17.40
C GLU A 123 -3.10 -4.90 -15.89
N VAL A 124 -1.85 -5.07 -15.45
CA VAL A 124 -1.46 -5.14 -14.03
C VAL A 124 -0.54 -3.98 -13.69
N VAL A 125 -0.70 -3.39 -12.53
CA VAL A 125 0.15 -2.29 -12.06
C VAL A 125 0.84 -2.66 -10.75
N ILE A 126 2.12 -2.32 -10.64
CA ILE A 126 2.94 -2.48 -9.44
C ILE A 126 3.12 -1.09 -8.82
N LEU A 127 2.47 -0.85 -7.68
CA LEU A 127 2.50 0.43 -6.98
C LEU A 127 3.50 0.39 -5.81
N ALA A 128 4.71 0.88 -6.07
CA ALA A 128 5.86 0.83 -5.16
C ALA A 128 6.46 2.22 -4.85
N THR A 129 5.67 3.27 -5.03
CA THR A 129 5.98 4.65 -4.60
C THR A 129 5.90 4.81 -3.07
N PRO A 130 6.51 5.86 -2.48
CA PRO A 130 6.31 6.21 -1.07
C PRO A 130 4.82 6.22 -0.72
N PRO A 131 4.43 5.66 0.45
CA PRO A 131 3.03 5.36 0.75
C PRO A 131 2.07 6.55 0.73
N GLY A 132 2.55 7.78 0.93
CA GLY A 132 1.72 8.99 0.78
C GLY A 132 1.05 9.11 -0.59
N PHE A 133 1.73 8.70 -1.67
CA PHE A 133 1.15 8.75 -3.02
C PHE A 133 0.23 7.54 -3.32
N ARG A 134 0.18 6.53 -2.45
CA ARG A 134 -0.51 5.29 -2.78
C ARG A 134 -2.02 5.43 -2.98
N PRO A 135 -2.76 6.25 -2.20
CA PRO A 135 -4.20 6.43 -2.42
C PRO A 135 -4.52 6.93 -3.84
N ILE A 136 -3.82 7.96 -4.34
CA ILE A 136 -4.06 8.48 -5.71
C ILE A 136 -3.68 7.49 -6.80
N HIS A 137 -2.60 6.72 -6.62
CA HIS A 137 -2.16 5.72 -7.60
C HIS A 137 -3.09 4.50 -7.62
N PHE A 138 -3.65 4.11 -6.47
CA PHE A 138 -4.60 3.00 -6.36
C PHE A 138 -5.97 3.39 -6.94
N GLU A 139 -6.47 4.60 -6.65
CA GLU A 139 -7.69 5.12 -7.26
C GLU A 139 -7.63 5.14 -8.79
N GLU A 140 -6.54 5.65 -9.37
CA GLU A 140 -6.32 5.68 -10.83
C GLU A 140 -6.26 4.27 -11.44
N ALA A 141 -5.58 3.33 -10.77
CA ALA A 141 -5.50 1.94 -11.20
C ALA A 141 -6.88 1.24 -11.20
N VAL A 142 -7.66 1.45 -10.14
CA VAL A 142 -9.02 0.92 -10.02
C VAL A 142 -9.97 1.58 -11.01
N GLU A 143 -9.81 2.88 -11.29
CA GLU A 143 -10.62 3.55 -12.30
C GLU A 143 -10.31 3.00 -13.70
N GLY A 144 -9.03 2.90 -14.05
CA GLY A 144 -8.53 2.27 -15.27
C GLY A 144 -8.82 0.76 -15.41
N GLY A 145 -9.43 0.12 -14.41
CA GLY A 145 -9.84 -1.29 -14.46
C GLY A 145 -8.67 -2.27 -14.44
N LYS A 146 -7.58 -1.92 -13.75
CA LYS A 146 -6.34 -2.70 -13.72
C LYS A 146 -6.33 -3.70 -12.56
N HIS A 147 -5.60 -4.80 -12.70
CA HIS A 147 -5.20 -5.59 -11.54
C HIS A 147 -4.06 -4.89 -10.79
N ILE A 148 -3.98 -5.04 -9.47
CA ILE A 148 -3.04 -4.29 -8.64
C ILE A 148 -2.21 -5.23 -7.77
N PHE A 149 -0.89 -5.09 -7.86
CA PHE A 149 -0.01 -5.30 -6.73
C PHE A 149 0.36 -3.93 -6.15
N MET A 150 0.18 -3.74 -4.84
CA MET A 150 0.69 -2.54 -4.17
C MET A 150 1.51 -2.92 -2.95
N GLU A 151 2.60 -2.21 -2.72
CA GLU A 151 3.41 -2.40 -1.52
C GLU A 151 2.62 -2.11 -0.22
N LYS A 152 3.23 -2.36 0.93
CA LYS A 152 2.77 -1.75 2.19
C LYS A 152 3.60 -0.51 2.54
N PRO A 153 3.12 0.40 3.41
CA PRO A 153 1.72 0.62 3.76
C PRO A 153 0.95 1.26 2.59
N VAL A 154 -0.37 1.43 2.71
CA VAL A 154 -1.23 1.92 1.61
C VAL A 154 -1.68 3.39 1.76
N ALA A 155 -1.30 4.04 2.85
CA ALA A 155 -1.58 5.44 3.16
C ALA A 155 -0.62 5.92 4.27
N THR A 156 -0.67 7.21 4.59
CA THR A 156 0.11 7.82 5.70
C THR A 156 -0.77 8.56 6.71
N ASP A 157 -2.06 8.73 6.46
CA ASP A 157 -3.03 9.42 7.32
C ASP A 157 -4.45 8.79 7.24
N PRO A 158 -5.37 9.17 8.15
CA PRO A 158 -6.75 8.67 8.14
C PRO A 158 -7.53 8.95 6.85
N ALA A 159 -7.38 10.14 6.25
CA ALA A 159 -8.06 10.48 5.01
C ALA A 159 -7.63 9.57 3.84
N GLY A 160 -6.34 9.27 3.72
CA GLY A 160 -5.78 8.34 2.76
C GLY A 160 -6.24 6.89 2.99
N VAL A 161 -6.36 6.45 4.25
CA VAL A 161 -6.96 5.14 4.57
C VAL A 161 -8.41 5.05 4.07
N GLN A 162 -9.24 6.06 4.35
CA GLN A 162 -10.64 6.10 3.90
C GLN A 162 -10.75 6.07 2.37
N ARG A 163 -9.85 6.78 1.66
CA ARG A 163 -9.75 6.76 0.20
C ARG A 163 -9.42 5.36 -0.33
N VAL A 164 -8.46 4.65 0.28
CA VAL A 164 -8.12 3.27 -0.12
C VAL A 164 -9.29 2.32 0.15
N LEU A 165 -10.01 2.46 1.27
CA LEU A 165 -11.21 1.65 1.54
C LEU A 165 -12.31 1.88 0.49
N ALA A 166 -12.57 3.12 0.11
CA ALA A 166 -13.53 3.45 -0.95
C ALA A 166 -13.09 2.91 -2.33
N ALA A 167 -11.79 2.94 -2.64
CA ALA A 167 -11.24 2.34 -3.86
C ALA A 167 -11.26 0.79 -3.82
N ALA A 168 -11.12 0.17 -2.65
CA ALA A 168 -11.20 -1.29 -2.48
C ALA A 168 -12.59 -1.83 -2.84
N GLU A 169 -13.66 -1.16 -2.39
CA GLU A 169 -15.03 -1.55 -2.75
C GLU A 169 -15.31 -1.38 -4.26
N LYS A 170 -14.78 -0.32 -4.89
CA LYS A 170 -14.80 -0.18 -6.36
C LYS A 170 -14.05 -1.31 -7.07
N ALA A 171 -12.88 -1.70 -6.57
CA ALA A 171 -12.06 -2.78 -7.14
C ALA A 171 -12.80 -4.13 -7.07
N LYS A 172 -13.42 -4.42 -5.92
CA LYS A 172 -14.26 -5.60 -5.68
C LYS A 172 -15.48 -5.64 -6.59
N ALA A 173 -16.19 -4.52 -6.75
CA ALA A 173 -17.29 -4.41 -7.72
C ALA A 173 -16.85 -4.64 -9.18
N LYS A 174 -15.64 -4.17 -9.54
CA LYS A 174 -14.99 -4.43 -10.85
C LYS A 174 -14.32 -5.82 -10.95
N LYS A 175 -14.35 -6.66 -9.90
CA LYS A 175 -13.66 -7.98 -9.79
C LYS A 175 -12.15 -7.93 -10.09
N LEU A 176 -11.51 -6.82 -9.72
CA LEU A 176 -10.07 -6.65 -9.88
C LEU A 176 -9.33 -7.37 -8.76
N ASN A 177 -8.45 -8.32 -9.09
CA ASN A 177 -7.49 -8.84 -8.13
C ASN A 177 -6.62 -7.71 -7.57
N VAL A 178 -6.59 -7.57 -6.25
CA VAL A 178 -5.71 -6.64 -5.52
C VAL A 178 -4.95 -7.39 -4.44
N VAL A 179 -3.62 -7.37 -4.55
CA VAL A 179 -2.69 -7.87 -3.53
C VAL A 179 -1.95 -6.70 -2.89
N VAL A 180 -1.80 -6.77 -1.57
CA VAL A 180 -0.97 -5.84 -0.79
C VAL A 180 0.27 -6.59 -0.30
N GLY A 181 1.44 -5.96 -0.38
CA GLY A 181 2.76 -6.51 -0.01
C GLY A 181 2.97 -6.82 1.49
N LEU A 182 1.93 -7.28 2.17
CA LEU A 182 1.96 -7.85 3.52
C LEU A 182 2.44 -9.31 3.44
N GLN A 183 3.65 -9.50 2.90
CA GLN A 183 4.27 -10.76 2.49
C GLN A 183 4.09 -11.95 3.45
N ARG A 184 3.99 -11.73 4.77
CA ARG A 184 3.74 -12.79 5.76
C ARG A 184 2.41 -13.53 5.54
N ARG A 185 1.40 -12.86 4.96
CA ARG A 185 0.14 -13.48 4.51
C ARG A 185 0.33 -14.46 3.34
N TYR A 186 1.50 -14.44 2.70
CA TYR A 186 1.93 -15.33 1.63
C TYR A 186 3.07 -16.28 2.05
N GLN A 187 3.45 -16.28 3.33
CA GLN A 187 4.47 -17.18 3.89
C GLN A 187 3.82 -18.46 4.44
N SER A 188 4.34 -19.64 4.04
CA SER A 188 3.76 -20.94 4.40
C SER A 188 3.74 -21.17 5.90
N SER A 189 4.85 -20.86 6.59
CA SER A 189 4.95 -20.99 8.04
C SER A 189 3.92 -20.14 8.78
N TYR A 190 3.73 -18.87 8.39
CA TYR A 190 2.73 -17.99 9.02
C TYR A 190 1.30 -18.45 8.73
N ARG A 191 0.98 -18.88 7.50
CA ARG A 191 -0.35 -19.43 7.17
C ARG A 191 -0.71 -20.63 8.04
N GLU A 192 0.22 -21.56 8.23
CA GLU A 192 0.00 -22.75 9.07
C GLU A 192 -0.09 -22.42 10.57
N LEU A 193 0.73 -21.47 11.07
CA LEU A 193 0.58 -20.98 12.45
C LEU A 193 -0.78 -20.31 12.69
N MET A 194 -1.21 -19.43 11.79
CA MET A 194 -2.46 -18.68 11.96
C MET A 194 -3.66 -19.60 11.84
N LYS A 195 -3.62 -20.58 10.92
CA LYS A 195 -4.60 -21.67 10.87
C LYS A 195 -4.71 -22.36 12.24
N ARG A 196 -3.58 -22.74 12.87
CA ARG A 196 -3.58 -23.39 14.20
C ARG A 196 -4.07 -22.48 15.32
N VAL A 197 -3.78 -21.19 15.28
CA VAL A 197 -4.33 -20.19 16.21
C VAL A 197 -5.85 -20.17 16.11
N HIS A 198 -6.39 -20.08 14.89
CA HIS A 198 -7.84 -20.05 14.64
C HIS A 198 -8.52 -21.40 14.88
N ASP A 199 -7.81 -22.53 14.74
CA ASP A 199 -8.24 -23.87 15.19
C ASP A 199 -8.18 -24.01 16.74
N GLY A 200 -7.75 -22.98 17.48
CA GLY A 200 -7.76 -22.93 18.95
C GLY A 200 -6.55 -23.56 19.65
N ALA A 201 -5.43 -23.77 18.95
CA ALA A 201 -4.23 -24.45 19.48
C ALA A 201 -3.58 -23.75 20.70
N ILE A 202 -3.78 -22.43 20.86
CA ILE A 202 -3.35 -21.67 22.04
C ILE A 202 -4.51 -21.18 22.91
N GLY A 203 -5.75 -21.55 22.60
CA GLY A 203 -6.95 -20.95 23.22
C GLY A 203 -7.09 -19.46 22.88
N ASP A 204 -7.86 -18.74 23.69
CA ASP A 204 -8.10 -17.30 23.50
C ASP A 204 -6.81 -16.51 23.70
N ILE A 205 -6.55 -15.53 22.83
CA ILE A 205 -5.36 -14.67 22.92
C ILE A 205 -5.57 -13.67 24.07
N VAL A 206 -4.65 -13.66 25.04
CA VAL A 206 -4.69 -12.72 26.17
C VAL A 206 -3.69 -11.57 26.03
N SER A 207 -2.57 -11.83 25.34
CA SER A 207 -1.56 -10.80 25.07
C SER A 207 -0.74 -11.14 23.83
N ALA A 208 -0.28 -10.10 23.15
CA ALA A 208 0.64 -10.20 22.03
C ALA A 208 1.83 -9.24 22.18
N GLN A 209 2.96 -9.59 21.58
CA GLN A 209 4.13 -8.74 21.46
C GLN A 209 4.54 -8.62 19.99
N ALA A 210 4.88 -7.42 19.55
CA ALA A 210 5.43 -7.17 18.21
C ALA A 210 6.71 -6.35 18.29
N TRP A 211 7.74 -6.74 17.52
CA TRP A 211 9.02 -6.05 17.47
C TRP A 211 9.42 -5.69 16.04
N TRP A 212 9.84 -4.44 15.82
CA TRP A 212 10.64 -4.04 14.65
C TRP A 212 11.79 -3.13 15.08
N ASN A 213 12.82 -3.74 15.64
CA ASN A 213 14.01 -3.07 16.17
C ASN A 213 15.22 -3.33 15.26
N ASN A 214 15.83 -2.28 14.71
CA ASN A 214 16.99 -2.36 13.82
C ASN A 214 17.90 -1.09 13.89
N ASP A 215 18.88 -1.00 12.99
CA ASP A 215 19.90 0.07 12.94
C ASP A 215 19.44 1.40 12.28
N GLY A 216 18.25 1.41 11.69
CA GLY A 216 17.75 2.49 10.85
C GLY A 216 18.02 2.31 9.35
N VAL A 217 17.88 3.41 8.61
CA VAL A 217 17.98 3.44 7.14
C VAL A 217 19.00 4.49 6.69
N TRP A 218 19.17 4.61 5.38
CA TRP A 218 20.03 5.61 4.72
C TRP A 218 19.59 7.05 5.05
N VAL A 219 20.50 8.00 4.81
CA VAL A 219 20.24 9.45 4.76
C VAL A 219 20.93 9.97 3.50
N HIS A 220 20.27 10.85 2.73
CA HIS A 220 20.85 11.45 1.54
C HIS A 220 21.14 12.95 1.80
N PRO A 221 22.41 13.38 1.84
CA PRO A 221 22.76 14.80 2.02
C PRO A 221 22.06 15.69 0.99
N ARG A 222 21.52 16.83 1.43
CA ARG A 222 20.90 17.82 0.54
C ARG A 222 21.93 18.29 -0.50
N GLN A 223 21.60 18.17 -1.77
CA GLN A 223 22.43 18.70 -2.86
C GLN A 223 22.06 20.16 -3.17
N PRO A 224 23.01 20.97 -3.67
CA PRO A 224 22.72 22.31 -4.19
C PRO A 224 21.65 22.25 -5.31
N GLY A 225 20.73 23.21 -5.30
CA GLY A 225 19.68 23.33 -6.33
C GLY A 225 18.43 22.47 -6.12
N TRP A 226 18.45 21.49 -5.21
CA TRP A 226 17.21 20.77 -4.84
C TRP A 226 16.22 21.72 -4.17
N THR A 227 14.97 21.67 -4.64
CA THR A 227 13.85 22.29 -3.94
C THR A 227 13.52 21.53 -2.65
N GLU A 228 12.69 22.12 -1.80
CA GLU A 228 12.23 21.45 -0.58
C GLU A 228 11.44 20.17 -0.90
N MET A 229 10.56 20.20 -1.91
CA MET A 229 9.85 19.02 -2.38
C MET A 229 10.80 17.93 -2.88
N GLU A 230 11.81 18.26 -3.70
CA GLU A 230 12.78 17.28 -4.18
C GLU A 230 13.61 16.67 -3.03
N TYR A 231 14.11 17.50 -2.11
CA TYR A 231 14.84 17.00 -0.95
C TYR A 231 14.00 16.04 -0.11
N GLN A 232 12.74 16.38 0.16
CA GLN A 232 11.84 15.52 0.93
C GLN A 232 11.51 14.23 0.20
N MET A 233 11.26 14.27 -1.11
CA MET A 233 11.00 13.05 -1.89
C MET A 233 12.24 12.15 -2.03
N ARG A 234 13.44 12.72 -2.15
CA ARG A 234 14.69 11.95 -2.13
C ARG A 234 15.00 11.41 -0.72
N ASN A 235 14.58 12.09 0.34
CA ASN A 235 14.65 11.63 1.73
C ASN A 235 13.30 11.15 2.31
N TRP A 236 12.44 10.57 1.46
CA TRP A 236 11.01 10.32 1.75
C TRP A 236 10.74 9.64 3.08
N TYR A 237 11.67 8.78 3.52
CA TYR A 237 11.60 8.07 4.78
C TYR A 237 11.35 8.98 5.99
N TYR A 238 11.93 10.18 6.00
CA TYR A 238 11.94 11.05 7.17
C TYR A 238 10.76 12.02 7.27
N PHE A 239 9.82 11.96 6.33
CA PHE A 239 8.68 12.86 6.23
C PHE A 239 7.37 12.08 6.38
N VAL A 240 6.56 12.42 7.39
CA VAL A 240 5.36 11.63 7.73
C VAL A 240 4.35 11.62 6.58
N TRP A 241 4.23 12.69 5.79
CA TRP A 241 3.35 12.71 4.63
C TRP A 241 3.75 11.69 3.56
N LEU A 242 5.06 11.42 3.39
CA LEU A 242 5.59 10.45 2.44
C LEU A 242 5.67 9.02 2.98
N CYS A 243 6.15 8.85 4.22
CA CYS A 243 6.52 7.57 4.84
C CYS A 243 5.51 7.08 5.88
N GLY A 244 4.86 8.00 6.58
CA GLY A 244 4.01 7.69 7.72
C GLY A 244 4.76 7.44 9.03
N ASP A 245 6.08 7.67 9.09
CA ASP A 245 7.01 7.18 10.15
C ASP A 245 7.27 5.65 10.06
N HIS A 246 8.37 5.18 10.63
CA HIS A 246 8.84 3.80 10.55
C HIS A 246 7.90 2.77 11.19
N ILE A 247 7.08 3.19 12.16
CA ILE A 247 5.95 2.39 12.66
C ILE A 247 4.94 2.07 11.54
N THR A 248 4.72 3.00 10.61
CA THR A 248 3.82 2.84 9.46
C THR A 248 4.52 2.16 8.29
N GLU A 249 5.75 2.55 7.97
CA GLU A 249 6.49 1.96 6.83
C GLU A 249 6.86 0.50 7.09
N GLN A 250 7.46 0.18 8.24
CA GLN A 250 8.05 -1.14 8.50
C GLN A 250 7.22 -1.98 9.45
N HIS A 251 6.93 -1.45 10.63
CA HIS A 251 6.33 -2.21 11.73
C HIS A 251 4.90 -2.69 11.42
N ILE A 252 4.24 -2.10 10.42
CA ILE A 252 2.97 -2.58 9.86
C ILE A 252 2.97 -4.09 9.57
N HIS A 253 4.09 -4.68 9.12
CA HIS A 253 4.14 -6.12 8.87
C HIS A 253 3.89 -6.96 10.13
N ASN A 254 4.27 -6.47 11.31
CA ASN A 254 4.05 -7.20 12.57
C ASN A 254 2.68 -6.88 13.15
N LEU A 255 2.25 -5.61 13.06
CA LEU A 255 0.90 -5.20 13.46
C LEU A 255 -0.17 -5.97 12.66
N ASP A 256 0.05 -6.20 11.36
CA ASP A 256 -0.81 -7.02 10.51
C ASP A 256 -0.88 -8.50 10.94
N VAL A 257 0.23 -9.08 11.40
CA VAL A 257 0.25 -10.46 11.93
C VAL A 257 -0.59 -10.57 13.20
N ILE A 258 -0.51 -9.59 14.10
CA ILE A 258 -1.32 -9.61 15.32
C ILE A 258 -2.81 -9.37 15.00
N ASN A 259 -3.12 -8.43 14.11
CA ASN A 259 -4.48 -8.23 13.59
C ASN A 259 -5.06 -9.52 12.98
N TRP A 260 -4.24 -10.26 12.21
CA TRP A 260 -4.64 -11.55 11.63
C TRP A 260 -4.84 -12.63 12.70
N ALA A 261 -3.95 -12.72 13.70
CA ALA A 261 -4.06 -13.67 14.79
C ALA A 261 -5.33 -13.46 15.63
N VAL A 262 -5.61 -12.22 16.02
CA VAL A 262 -6.81 -11.82 16.78
C VAL A 262 -8.08 -11.90 15.92
N GLY A 263 -7.95 -11.84 14.59
CA GLY A 263 -9.10 -11.81 13.66
C GLY A 263 -9.81 -10.45 13.63
N GLY A 264 -9.10 -9.37 13.97
CA GLY A 264 -9.67 -8.04 14.14
C GLY A 264 -8.62 -6.94 14.16
N TYR A 265 -9.05 -5.75 14.59
CA TYR A 265 -8.22 -4.54 14.65
C TYR A 265 -8.37 -3.89 16.04
N PRO A 266 -7.38 -3.13 16.53
CA PRO A 266 -7.49 -2.52 17.83
C PRO A 266 -8.57 -1.43 17.85
N VAL A 267 -9.30 -1.34 18.95
CA VAL A 267 -10.29 -0.27 19.18
C VAL A 267 -9.61 0.99 19.72
N LYS A 268 -8.41 0.86 20.29
CA LYS A 268 -7.69 1.93 20.99
C LYS A 268 -6.18 1.73 20.98
N ALA A 269 -5.42 2.81 21.00
CA ALA A 269 -3.99 2.78 21.28
C ALA A 269 -3.57 3.85 22.29
N GLN A 270 -2.56 3.56 23.10
CA GLN A 270 -1.78 4.55 23.86
C GLN A 270 -0.29 4.22 23.74
N GLY A 271 0.60 5.15 24.07
CA GLY A 271 2.03 4.86 23.98
C GLY A 271 2.95 6.04 24.23
N MET A 272 4.25 5.75 24.16
CA MET A 272 5.35 6.68 24.31
C MET A 272 6.35 6.53 23.16
N GLY A 273 7.01 7.60 22.77
CA GLY A 273 8.01 7.59 21.72
C GLY A 273 8.70 8.94 21.60
N GLY A 274 9.72 8.99 20.75
CA GLY A 274 10.47 10.21 20.52
C GLY A 274 11.63 10.01 19.56
N ARG A 275 12.62 10.90 19.65
CA ARG A 275 13.89 10.79 18.96
C ARG A 275 15.04 11.13 19.90
N GLU A 276 16.14 10.43 19.73
CA GLU A 276 17.42 10.65 20.41
C GLU A 276 18.56 10.77 19.38
N VAL A 277 18.52 9.97 18.30
CA VAL A 277 19.58 9.90 17.29
C VAL A 277 19.21 10.55 15.95
N ARG A 278 17.91 10.81 15.70
CA ARG A 278 17.41 11.52 14.49
C ARG A 278 17.39 13.05 14.67
N ILE A 279 18.51 13.62 15.11
CA ILE A 279 18.63 15.04 15.48
C ILE A 279 19.37 15.89 14.42
N GLY A 280 18.93 17.13 14.23
CA GLY A 280 19.51 18.09 13.28
C GLY A 280 18.98 18.00 11.85
N LYS A 281 19.43 18.94 11.01
CA LYS A 281 18.95 19.22 9.64
C LYS A 281 18.96 18.07 8.63
N ASP A 282 19.71 17.00 8.90
CA ASP A 282 19.81 15.84 8.01
C ASP A 282 18.62 14.86 8.17
N TYR A 283 17.78 15.09 9.19
CA TYR A 283 16.58 14.31 9.47
C TYR A 283 15.32 15.19 9.43
N GLY A 284 14.23 14.61 8.92
CA GLY A 284 12.90 15.21 8.90
C GLY A 284 12.16 15.16 10.26
N GLN A 285 10.84 15.00 10.19
CA GLN A 285 9.93 15.16 11.33
C GLN A 285 9.63 13.88 12.14
N ILE A 286 10.08 12.70 11.69
CA ILE A 286 9.78 11.39 12.31
C ILE A 286 10.52 11.11 13.63
N PHE A 287 10.01 10.15 14.40
CA PHE A 287 10.62 9.58 15.60
C PHE A 287 11.67 8.51 15.25
N ASP A 288 12.53 8.11 16.20
CA ASP A 288 13.41 6.93 16.07
C ASP A 288 13.01 5.76 16.97
N HIS A 289 12.03 5.93 17.85
CA HIS A 289 11.44 4.84 18.62
C HIS A 289 9.97 5.09 18.96
N HIS A 290 9.21 3.99 19.00
CA HIS A 290 7.84 3.94 19.51
C HIS A 290 7.67 2.71 20.41
N TYR A 291 6.93 2.88 21.50
CA TYR A 291 6.31 1.82 22.26
C TYR A 291 4.81 2.11 22.34
N VAL A 292 3.98 1.15 21.93
CA VAL A 292 2.53 1.30 21.80
C VAL A 292 1.83 0.12 22.44
N GLU A 293 0.86 0.41 23.30
CA GLU A 293 -0.13 -0.54 23.77
C GLU A 293 -1.38 -0.40 22.91
N PHE A 294 -1.73 -1.46 22.18
CA PHE A 294 -2.96 -1.54 21.41
C PHE A 294 -3.95 -2.45 22.13
N GLN A 295 -5.19 -1.97 22.31
CA GLN A 295 -6.28 -2.74 22.90
C GLN A 295 -7.25 -3.18 21.81
N TYR A 296 -7.58 -4.46 21.77
CA TYR A 296 -8.56 -5.05 20.86
C TYR A 296 -9.94 -5.15 21.51
N GLY A 297 -10.98 -5.35 20.69
CA GLY A 297 -12.38 -5.39 21.15
C GLY A 297 -12.73 -6.59 22.03
N ASP A 298 -11.91 -7.65 22.00
CA ASP A 298 -11.98 -8.81 22.90
C ASP A 298 -11.31 -8.56 24.27
N GLY A 299 -10.66 -7.40 24.44
CA GLY A 299 -9.89 -7.04 25.63
C GLY A 299 -8.42 -7.47 25.60
N SER A 300 -7.96 -8.16 24.55
CA SER A 300 -6.55 -8.54 24.41
C SER A 300 -5.65 -7.32 24.17
N ILE A 301 -4.42 -7.38 24.70
CA ILE A 301 -3.44 -6.28 24.62
C ILE A 301 -2.21 -6.69 23.81
N LEU A 302 -1.89 -5.90 22.80
CA LEU A 302 -0.64 -5.95 22.06
C LEU A 302 0.34 -4.88 22.59
N ASN A 303 1.49 -5.31 23.11
CA ASN A 303 2.62 -4.43 23.34
C ASN A 303 3.55 -4.44 22.11
N SER A 304 3.54 -3.32 21.39
CA SER A 304 4.24 -3.12 20.14
C SER A 304 5.43 -2.20 20.36
N GLN A 305 6.62 -2.57 19.87
CA GLN A 305 7.77 -1.67 19.84
C GLN A 305 8.50 -1.68 18.49
N CYS A 306 8.93 -0.51 18.04
CA CYS A 306 9.86 -0.37 16.93
C CYS A 306 10.90 0.71 17.21
N ARG A 307 12.12 0.53 16.71
CA ARG A 307 13.26 1.40 17.02
C ARG A 307 14.34 1.34 15.94
N HIS A 308 14.86 2.49 15.55
CA HIS A 308 15.96 2.68 14.60
C HIS A 308 17.19 3.30 15.30
N GLN A 309 18.00 2.48 15.98
CA GLN A 309 19.18 2.93 16.72
C GLN A 309 20.34 1.94 16.54
N LYS A 310 21.46 2.41 15.96
CA LYS A 310 22.61 1.57 15.61
C LYS A 310 23.25 0.93 16.84
N GLY A 311 23.68 -0.33 16.72
CA GLY A 311 24.42 -1.04 17.78
C GLY A 311 23.54 -1.52 18.95
N THR A 312 22.22 -1.49 18.79
CA THR A 312 21.26 -1.95 19.80
C THR A 312 20.63 -3.30 19.42
N MET A 313 19.85 -3.91 20.33
CA MET A 313 19.22 -5.24 20.11
C MET A 313 18.33 -5.27 18.85
N LYS A 314 18.65 -6.14 17.90
CA LYS A 314 17.87 -6.33 16.66
C LYS A 314 16.84 -7.42 16.84
N LYS A 315 15.57 -7.13 16.54
CA LYS A 315 14.47 -8.11 16.56
C LYS A 315 13.33 -7.68 15.64
N VAL A 316 12.95 -8.54 14.70
CA VAL A 316 11.79 -8.38 13.82
C VAL A 316 10.96 -9.67 13.91
N ASP A 317 9.95 -9.68 14.78
CA ASP A 317 9.31 -10.92 15.25
C ASP A 317 7.99 -10.63 16.00
N GLU A 318 7.21 -11.68 16.28
CA GLU A 318 5.94 -11.65 16.98
C GLU A 318 5.83 -12.81 17.99
N LEU A 319 5.17 -12.55 19.11
CA LEU A 319 4.79 -13.56 20.10
C LEU A 319 3.30 -13.40 20.41
N LEU A 320 2.55 -14.50 20.26
CA LEU A 320 1.16 -14.60 20.73
C LEU A 320 1.14 -15.41 22.03
N VAL A 321 0.41 -14.94 23.04
CA VAL A 321 0.19 -15.63 24.30
C VAL A 321 -1.31 -15.84 24.47
N GLY A 322 -1.74 -17.10 24.51
CA GLY A 322 -3.12 -17.48 24.75
C GLY A 322 -3.32 -18.32 26.01
N THR A 323 -4.57 -18.64 26.33
CA THR A 323 -4.96 -19.36 27.56
C THR A 323 -4.46 -20.80 27.66
N LYS A 324 -3.95 -21.40 26.57
CA LYS A 324 -3.43 -22.78 26.51
C LYS A 324 -1.97 -22.88 26.06
N GLY A 325 -1.41 -21.83 25.45
CA GLY A 325 -0.08 -21.90 24.84
C GLY A 325 0.44 -20.59 24.28
N LYS A 326 1.56 -20.66 23.56
CA LYS A 326 2.25 -19.51 22.96
C LYS A 326 2.68 -19.82 21.53
N VAL A 327 2.58 -18.85 20.63
CA VAL A 327 3.14 -18.94 19.27
C VAL A 327 4.34 -18.03 19.14
N TYR A 328 5.47 -18.58 18.70
CA TYR A 328 6.68 -17.83 18.37
C TYR A 328 6.78 -17.73 16.85
N CYS A 329 6.27 -16.63 16.27
CA CYS A 329 6.06 -16.52 14.83
C CYS A 329 7.37 -16.65 14.03
N GLY A 330 8.43 -15.92 14.43
CA GLY A 330 9.76 -16.04 13.81
C GLY A 330 10.43 -17.39 14.01
N GLN A 331 10.04 -18.19 15.01
CA GLN A 331 10.51 -19.58 15.19
C GLN A 331 9.64 -20.60 14.43
N ALA A 332 8.47 -20.19 13.95
CA ALA A 332 7.45 -21.05 13.37
C ALA A 332 7.04 -22.23 14.28
N SER A 333 6.87 -21.95 15.57
CA SER A 333 6.61 -22.95 16.61
C SER A 333 5.46 -22.54 17.55
N ILE A 334 4.85 -23.54 18.19
CA ILE A 334 3.84 -23.37 19.23
C ILE A 334 4.27 -24.21 20.45
N THR A 335 4.16 -23.62 21.65
CA THR A 335 4.38 -24.30 22.92
C THR A 335 3.12 -24.32 23.78
N ASP A 336 3.00 -25.29 24.69
CA ASP A 336 2.09 -25.17 25.83
C ASP A 336 2.59 -24.09 26.83
N LEU A 337 1.82 -23.85 27.89
CA LEU A 337 2.21 -22.89 28.94
C LEU A 337 3.43 -23.32 29.77
N LYS A 338 3.81 -24.61 29.75
CA LYS A 338 4.99 -25.16 30.43
C LYS A 338 6.26 -25.06 29.57
N GLY A 339 6.13 -24.71 28.29
CA GLY A 339 7.23 -24.60 27.33
C GLY A 339 7.47 -25.86 26.50
N ASN A 340 6.61 -26.89 26.60
CA ASN A 340 6.70 -28.06 25.72
C ASN A 340 6.29 -27.68 24.30
N VAL A 341 7.09 -28.04 23.30
CA VAL A 341 6.73 -27.82 21.89
C VAL A 341 5.56 -28.73 21.51
N VAL A 342 4.42 -28.12 21.18
CA VAL A 342 3.22 -28.81 20.68
C VAL A 342 3.11 -28.76 19.15
N TYR A 343 3.82 -27.83 18.51
CA TYR A 343 3.97 -27.79 17.06
C TYR A 343 5.28 -27.10 16.64
N GLN A 344 5.90 -27.60 15.58
CA GLN A 344 7.04 -26.98 14.90
C GLN A 344 6.83 -27.13 13.39
N PHE A 345 6.85 -26.01 12.65
CA PHE A 345 6.89 -26.03 11.20
C PHE A 345 8.30 -26.42 10.72
N ASP A 346 8.39 -27.29 9.72
CA ASP A 346 9.65 -27.57 9.02
C ASP A 346 10.01 -26.41 8.08
N LYS A 347 10.91 -25.55 8.54
CA LYS A 347 11.37 -24.38 7.78
C LYS A 347 12.07 -24.70 6.46
N SER A 348 12.47 -25.96 6.20
CA SER A 348 12.95 -26.35 4.87
C SER A 348 11.86 -26.31 3.81
N GLN A 349 10.58 -26.39 4.24
CA GLN A 349 9.39 -26.29 3.38
C GLN A 349 8.84 -24.85 3.27
N ASP A 350 9.48 -23.86 3.91
CA ASP A 350 8.99 -22.48 3.84
C ASP A 350 9.29 -21.87 2.46
N ASN A 351 8.33 -21.12 1.94
CA ASN A 351 8.43 -20.52 0.61
C ASN A 351 9.16 -19.17 0.66
N LYS A 352 9.37 -18.56 -0.52
CA LYS A 352 9.87 -17.17 -0.61
C LYS A 352 8.66 -16.24 -0.70
N PRO A 353 8.20 -15.62 0.40
CA PRO A 353 6.89 -14.95 0.43
C PRO A 353 6.78 -13.78 -0.56
N TYR A 354 7.84 -12.96 -0.70
CA TYR A 354 7.91 -11.90 -1.71
C TYR A 354 7.82 -12.38 -3.17
N GLN A 355 8.13 -13.65 -3.44
CA GLN A 355 7.90 -14.23 -4.78
C GLN A 355 6.49 -14.84 -4.84
N ASN A 356 6.07 -15.51 -3.77
CA ASN A 356 4.79 -16.20 -3.72
C ASN A 356 3.57 -15.26 -3.83
N GLU A 357 3.65 -14.04 -3.26
CA GLU A 357 2.60 -13.02 -3.43
C GLU A 357 2.40 -12.62 -4.91
N HIS A 358 3.48 -12.62 -5.70
CA HIS A 358 3.41 -12.41 -7.15
C HIS A 358 2.98 -13.70 -7.89
N ASP A 359 3.56 -14.86 -7.57
CA ASP A 359 3.20 -16.13 -8.23
C ASP A 359 1.70 -16.42 -8.11
N GLU A 360 1.13 -16.20 -6.92
CA GLU A 360 -0.30 -16.39 -6.66
C GLU A 360 -1.18 -15.36 -7.40
N LEU A 361 -0.80 -14.09 -7.43
CA LEU A 361 -1.52 -13.03 -8.14
C LEU A 361 -1.56 -13.31 -9.65
N PHE A 362 -0.41 -13.56 -10.27
CA PHE A 362 -0.31 -13.77 -11.71
C PHE A 362 -0.93 -15.11 -12.14
N ASP A 363 -0.92 -16.14 -11.29
CA ASP A 363 -1.64 -17.40 -11.57
C ASP A 363 -3.17 -17.22 -11.57
N ALA A 364 -3.73 -16.41 -10.66
CA ALA A 364 -5.16 -16.08 -10.69
C ALA A 364 -5.54 -15.27 -11.95
N ILE A 365 -4.75 -14.25 -12.29
CA ILE A 365 -4.98 -13.41 -13.48
C ILE A 365 -4.90 -14.24 -14.76
N ALA A 366 -3.88 -15.11 -14.89
CA ALA A 366 -3.73 -15.98 -16.07
C ALA A 366 -4.90 -16.95 -16.29
N ARG A 367 -5.67 -17.26 -15.24
CA ARG A 367 -6.86 -18.11 -15.28
C ARG A 367 -8.18 -17.33 -15.38
N GLY A 368 -8.14 -15.99 -15.30
CA GLY A 368 -9.33 -15.16 -15.18
C GLY A 368 -10.07 -15.31 -13.83
N GLU A 369 -9.40 -15.83 -12.79
CA GLU A 369 -9.96 -16.02 -11.46
C GLU A 369 -9.93 -14.71 -10.66
N TYR A 370 -11.05 -14.30 -10.08
CA TYR A 370 -11.09 -13.25 -9.05
C TYR A 370 -10.91 -13.90 -7.67
N LYS A 371 -9.75 -13.67 -7.06
CA LYS A 371 -9.29 -14.33 -5.83
C LYS A 371 -8.81 -13.37 -4.74
N PHE A 372 -8.20 -12.23 -5.10
CA PHE A 372 -7.53 -11.34 -4.15
C PHE A 372 -8.25 -10.01 -3.93
N GLN A 373 -8.45 -9.64 -2.66
CA GLN A 373 -9.13 -8.43 -2.22
C GLN A 373 -8.43 -7.78 -1.01
N ASP A 374 -7.09 -7.82 -1.00
CA ASP A 374 -6.26 -7.51 0.17
C ASP A 374 -6.32 -6.04 0.60
N ALA A 375 -6.85 -5.15 -0.25
CA ALA A 375 -6.86 -3.70 -0.02
C ALA A 375 -7.54 -3.28 1.29
N GLU A 376 -8.64 -3.94 1.68
CA GLU A 376 -9.33 -3.65 2.95
C GLU A 376 -8.44 -3.98 4.16
N ASN A 377 -7.84 -5.18 4.16
CA ASN A 377 -6.92 -5.62 5.20
C ASN A 377 -5.66 -4.75 5.25
N GLY A 378 -5.09 -4.42 4.09
CA GLY A 378 -3.94 -3.51 3.97
C GLY A 378 -4.22 -2.10 4.48
N ALA A 379 -5.42 -1.57 4.22
CA ALA A 379 -5.85 -0.27 4.72
C ALA A 379 -6.04 -0.26 6.24
N LYS A 380 -6.69 -1.29 6.81
CA LYS A 380 -6.89 -1.39 8.26
C LYS A 380 -5.59 -1.71 9.03
N SER A 381 -4.71 -2.55 8.49
CA SER A 381 -3.36 -2.73 9.08
C SER A 381 -2.50 -1.46 8.95
N THR A 382 -2.68 -0.65 7.90
CA THR A 382 -2.09 0.70 7.81
C THR A 382 -2.71 1.67 8.83
N MET A 383 -4.01 1.61 9.07
CA MET A 383 -4.66 2.41 10.11
C MET A 383 -4.17 2.03 11.52
N THR A 384 -3.85 0.76 11.75
CA THR A 384 -3.27 0.27 13.01
C THR A 384 -1.93 0.96 13.32
N SER A 385 -1.02 1.05 12.35
CA SER A 385 0.25 1.75 12.54
C SER A 385 0.11 3.27 12.65
N ILE A 386 -0.81 3.87 11.88
CA ILE A 386 -1.17 5.30 11.99
C ILE A 386 -1.72 5.62 13.38
N LEU A 387 -2.57 4.76 13.95
CA LEU A 387 -3.12 4.89 15.30
C LEU A 387 -2.00 4.90 16.36
N GLY A 388 -1.03 3.98 16.24
CA GLY A 388 0.14 3.94 17.12
C GLY A 388 1.05 5.16 16.99
N ARG A 389 1.23 5.69 15.78
CA ARG A 389 1.91 6.99 15.57
C ARG A 389 1.15 8.12 16.27
N MET A 390 -0.17 8.20 16.08
CA MET A 390 -0.98 9.27 16.69
C MET A 390 -0.92 9.23 18.21
N ALA A 391 -0.99 8.03 18.82
CA ALA A 391 -0.84 7.85 20.26
C ALA A 391 0.53 8.33 20.76
N THR A 392 1.61 7.85 20.15
CA THR A 392 2.98 8.19 20.59
C THR A 392 3.38 9.64 20.31
N TYR A 393 2.92 10.25 19.22
CA TYR A 393 3.19 11.66 18.90
C TYR A 393 2.49 12.61 19.88
N SER A 394 1.28 12.29 20.31
CA SER A 394 0.47 13.14 21.20
C SER A 394 0.69 12.85 22.69
N GLY A 395 1.08 11.63 23.04
CA GLY A 395 1.03 11.11 24.41
C GLY A 395 -0.41 10.87 24.92
N GLN A 396 -1.41 10.85 24.04
CA GLN A 396 -2.81 10.67 24.38
C GLN A 396 -3.29 9.24 24.02
N PRO A 397 -4.28 8.70 24.76
CA PRO A 397 -5.05 7.56 24.26
C PRO A 397 -5.86 7.99 23.04
N ILE A 398 -5.76 7.22 21.95
CA ILE A 398 -6.46 7.48 20.68
C ILE A 398 -7.41 6.32 20.39
N GLU A 399 -8.71 6.62 20.29
CA GLU A 399 -9.73 5.66 19.89
C GLU A 399 -9.75 5.51 18.35
N TRP A 400 -9.86 4.27 17.86
CA TRP A 400 -9.83 3.93 16.44
C TRP A 400 -10.87 4.68 15.62
N ASP A 401 -12.13 4.65 16.06
CA ASP A 401 -13.24 5.27 15.33
C ASP A 401 -13.11 6.79 15.25
N LYS A 402 -12.58 7.44 16.29
CA LYS A 402 -12.28 8.88 16.24
C LYS A 402 -11.12 9.18 15.30
N ALA A 403 -10.10 8.33 15.28
CA ALA A 403 -8.94 8.51 14.41
C ALA A 403 -9.27 8.31 12.92
N ILE A 404 -9.90 7.19 12.55
CA ILE A 404 -10.20 6.86 11.14
C ILE A 404 -11.25 7.79 10.51
N ASN A 405 -12.13 8.38 11.33
CA ASN A 405 -13.14 9.35 10.88
C ASN A 405 -12.73 10.83 11.14
N SER A 406 -11.50 11.09 11.56
CA SER A 406 -11.01 12.44 11.90
C SER A 406 -10.92 13.41 10.72
N GLY A 407 -10.89 12.91 9.48
CA GLY A 407 -10.64 13.72 8.29
C GLY A 407 -9.21 14.26 8.17
N ILE A 408 -8.29 13.87 9.06
CA ILE A 408 -6.90 14.32 9.03
C ILE A 408 -6.25 13.89 7.71
N ASN A 409 -5.79 14.90 6.98
CA ASN A 409 -5.05 14.80 5.72
C ASN A 409 -3.75 15.59 5.89
N ILE A 410 -2.60 14.94 5.65
CA ILE A 410 -1.26 15.53 5.74
C ILE A 410 -0.58 15.63 4.37
N MET A 411 -1.29 15.33 3.29
CA MET A 411 -0.79 15.40 1.91
C MET A 411 -0.73 16.86 1.42
N PRO A 412 0.19 17.22 0.51
CA PRO A 412 0.25 18.56 -0.05
C PRO A 412 -0.97 18.84 -0.92
N ALA A 413 -1.38 20.12 -0.98
CA ALA A 413 -2.48 20.56 -1.83
C ALA A 413 -2.17 20.40 -3.33
N ASN A 414 -0.90 20.55 -3.72
CA ASN A 414 -0.42 20.45 -5.10
C ASN A 414 0.85 19.60 -5.17
N TYR A 415 1.00 18.85 -6.25
CA TYR A 415 2.15 17.98 -6.52
C TYR A 415 3.03 18.60 -7.63
N ASP A 416 3.94 19.50 -7.24
CA ASP A 416 4.94 20.12 -8.12
C ASP A 416 6.27 20.26 -7.37
N PHE A 417 7.40 20.20 -8.09
CA PHE A 417 8.71 20.33 -7.45
C PHE A 417 8.96 21.71 -6.83
N ASN A 418 8.29 22.76 -7.32
CA ASN A 418 8.38 24.13 -6.79
C ASN A 418 7.30 24.43 -5.75
N ALA A 419 6.36 23.52 -5.51
CA ALA A 419 5.37 23.67 -4.46
C ALA A 419 6.01 23.48 -3.07
N ALA A 420 5.52 24.23 -2.07
CA ALA A 420 5.87 23.97 -0.68
C ALA A 420 5.25 22.64 -0.24
N PRO A 421 6.04 21.65 0.24
CA PRO A 421 5.49 20.45 0.87
C PRO A 421 4.79 20.77 2.21
N PRO A 422 4.06 19.81 2.80
CA PRO A 422 3.25 20.02 4.01
C PRO A 422 4.04 20.43 5.27
N VAL A 423 5.36 20.25 5.24
CA VAL A 423 6.28 20.65 6.29
C VAL A 423 7.47 21.38 5.68
N MET A 424 7.87 22.49 6.31
CA MET A 424 9.06 23.26 5.96
C MET A 424 10.06 23.23 7.13
N PRO A 425 11.37 23.31 6.87
CA PRO A 425 12.37 23.50 7.91
C PRO A 425 12.39 24.95 8.44
N ASP A 426 12.94 25.13 9.64
CA ASP A 426 13.29 26.43 10.21
C ASP A 426 14.53 27.05 9.53
N VAL A 427 14.92 28.25 9.97
CA VAL A 427 16.11 28.96 9.45
C VAL A 427 17.44 28.24 9.71
N ALA A 428 17.48 27.27 10.62
CA ALA A 428 18.64 26.43 10.90
C ALA A 428 18.59 25.08 10.15
N GLY A 429 17.53 24.81 9.39
CA GLY A 429 17.31 23.60 8.61
C GLY A 429 16.60 22.46 9.35
N ASN A 430 16.10 22.68 10.56
CA ASN A 430 15.40 21.66 11.35
C ASN A 430 13.90 21.63 11.06
N TYR A 431 13.30 20.46 11.01
CA TYR A 431 11.85 20.31 10.81
C TYR A 431 11.10 20.29 12.14
N PRO A 432 9.86 20.79 12.19
CA PRO A 432 9.02 20.64 13.38
C PRO A 432 8.85 19.16 13.73
N VAL A 433 8.77 18.88 15.03
CA VAL A 433 8.74 17.54 15.61
C VAL A 433 7.47 17.40 16.42
N ALA A 434 6.84 16.22 16.42
CA ALA A 434 5.78 15.95 17.38
C ALA A 434 6.34 15.94 18.82
N ILE A 435 5.68 16.64 19.74
CA ILE A 435 6.09 16.73 21.13
C ILE A 435 4.99 16.08 21.96
N PRO A 436 5.22 14.89 22.55
CA PRO A 436 4.24 14.23 23.42
C PRO A 436 3.85 15.16 24.57
N GLY A 437 2.57 15.20 24.90
CA GLY A 437 2.01 16.19 25.84
C GLY A 437 1.63 17.53 25.22
N THR A 438 2.18 17.92 24.07
CA THR A 438 1.87 19.18 23.36
C THR A 438 1.13 18.95 22.04
N THR A 439 1.55 17.98 21.23
CA THR A 439 0.88 17.64 19.96
C THR A 439 -0.51 17.06 20.23
N ARG A 440 -1.48 17.45 19.40
CA ARG A 440 -2.89 17.04 19.44
C ARG A 440 -3.36 16.68 18.05
N PHE A 441 -4.33 15.77 17.97
CA PHE A 441 -4.99 15.40 16.70
C PHE A 441 -6.47 15.80 16.66
N PHE A 442 -7.10 16.07 17.81
CA PHE A 442 -8.52 16.36 18.00
C PHE A 442 -8.85 16.73 19.45
#